data_AF-A0A352RWV3-F1
#
_entry.id   AF-A0A352RWV3-F1
#
_cell.length_a   1.000
_cell.length_b   1.000
_cell.length_c   1.000
_cell.angle_alpha   90.00
_cell.angle_beta   90.00
_cell.angle_gamma   90.00
#
_symmetry.space_group_name_H-M   'P 1'
#
loop_
_entity.id
_entity.type
_entity.pdbx_description
1 polymer ?
#
loop_
_entity_poly.entity_id
_entity_poly.type
_entity_poly.pdbx_seq_one_letter_code
_entity_poly.pdbx_strand_id
1 'polypeptide(L)'
;MQRHGWALLFHDCVIEQLQKLHAAARRAQENDPEGFESNANVKLFRALNQLILDVVPGDPARDEYRQGNTLGLAHRHWRRAKIGRRFRLFFRYDSKAKVIVYAWV
;
A
#
# COMPACT_ATOMS: atom_id res chain seq x y z
N MET A 1 -12.33 -1.59 6.61
CA MET A 1 -12.98 -2.30 5.47
C MET A 1 -12.50 -3.74 5.42
N GLN A 2 -13.12 -4.63 4.63
CA GLN A 2 -12.67 -6.02 4.48
C GLN A 2 -12.37 -6.37 3.01
N ARG A 3 -11.29 -7.13 2.78
CA ARG A 3 -10.87 -7.66 1.46
C ARG A 3 -10.21 -9.02 1.64
N HIS A 4 -10.50 -9.99 0.77
CA HIS A 4 -9.90 -11.33 0.81
C HIS A 4 -9.99 -12.03 2.19
N GLY A 5 -11.05 -11.74 2.97
CA GLY A 5 -11.20 -12.27 4.34
C GLY A 5 -10.32 -11.61 5.41
N TRP A 6 -9.68 -10.49 5.10
CA TRP A 6 -8.89 -9.67 6.02
C TRP A 6 -9.58 -8.34 6.31
N ALA A 7 -9.55 -7.91 7.58
CA ALA A 7 -9.86 -6.55 7.96
C ALA A 7 -8.65 -5.63 7.68
N LEU A 8 -8.87 -4.61 6.86
CA LEU A 8 -7.86 -3.63 6.49
C LEU A 8 -8.00 -2.39 7.38
N LEU A 9 -6.94 -2.10 8.12
CA LEU A 9 -6.78 -0.93 8.98
C LEU A 9 -5.66 -0.04 8.45
N PHE A 10 -5.81 1.26 8.67
CA PHE A 10 -4.92 2.28 8.14
C PHE A 10 -4.49 3.19 9.27
N HIS A 11 -3.18 3.41 9.37
CA HIS A 11 -2.65 4.48 10.22
C HIS A 11 -2.94 5.84 9.58
N ASP A 12 -3.21 6.86 10.40
CA ASP A 12 -3.59 8.21 9.93
C ASP A 12 -2.59 8.79 8.92
N CYS A 13 -1.28 8.58 9.16
CA CYS A 13 -0.24 9.01 8.22
C CYS A 13 -0.41 8.44 6.80
N VAL A 14 -0.81 7.18 6.67
CA VAL A 14 -1.08 6.56 5.35
C VAL A 14 -2.34 7.13 4.74
N ILE A 15 -3.38 7.37 5.56
CA ILE A 15 -4.63 7.97 5.10
C ILE A 15 -4.34 9.35 4.50
N GLU A 16 -3.58 10.19 5.19
CA GLU A 16 -3.21 11.52 4.68
C GLU A 16 -2.42 11.44 3.37
N GLN A 17 -1.45 10.53 3.27
CA GLN A 17 -0.66 10.34 2.05
C GLN A 17 -1.53 9.86 0.87
N LEU A 18 -2.45 8.91 1.12
CA LEU A 18 -3.41 8.43 0.12
C LEU A 18 -4.35 9.54 -0.35
N GLN A 19 -4.85 10.38 0.57
CA GLN A 19 -5.72 11.51 0.23
C GLN A 19 -4.98 12.54 -0.65
N LYS A 20 -3.74 12.88 -0.30
CA LYS A 20 -2.91 13.80 -1.12
C LYS A 20 -2.65 13.23 -2.51
N LEU A 21 -2.33 11.94 -2.59
CA LEU A 21 -2.07 11.26 -3.86
C LEU A 21 -3.35 11.15 -4.71
N HIS A 22 -4.49 10.84 -4.09
CA HIS A 22 -5.79 10.80 -4.76
C HIS A 22 -6.16 12.18 -5.34
N ALA A 23 -6.00 13.26 -4.57
CA ALA A 23 -6.25 14.61 -5.05
C ALA A 23 -5.34 14.99 -6.23
N ALA A 24 -4.06 14.61 -6.18
CA ALA A 24 -3.12 14.83 -7.27
C ALA A 24 -3.49 14.03 -8.54
N ALA A 25 -3.92 12.77 -8.37
CA ALA A 25 -4.40 11.93 -9.47
C ALA A 25 -5.68 12.51 -10.10
N ARG A 26 -6.63 12.98 -9.28
CA ARG A 26 -7.88 13.59 -9.78
C ARG A 26 -7.60 14.87 -10.56
N ARG A 27 -6.73 15.75 -10.06
CA ARG A 27 -6.31 16.96 -10.79
C ARG A 27 -5.64 16.62 -12.13
N ALA A 28 -4.80 15.58 -12.17
CA ALA A 28 -4.20 15.13 -13.42
C ALA A 28 -5.25 14.64 -14.41
N GLN A 29 -6.29 13.93 -13.93
CA GLN A 29 -7.41 13.49 -14.75
C GLN A 29 -8.29 14.63 -15.26
N GLU A 30 -8.57 15.63 -14.42
CA GLU A 30 -9.31 16.83 -14.81
C GLU A 30 -8.54 17.66 -15.86
N ASN A 31 -7.22 17.77 -15.72
CA ASN A 31 -6.37 18.56 -16.61
C ASN A 31 -6.08 17.88 -17.96
N ASP A 32 -6.02 16.55 -18.01
CA ASP A 32 -5.71 15.79 -19.22
C ASP A 32 -6.55 14.49 -19.29
N PRO A 33 -7.85 14.56 -19.61
CA PRO A 33 -8.75 13.41 -19.56
C PRO A 33 -8.37 12.26 -20.50
N GLU A 34 -7.64 12.53 -21.60
CA GLU A 34 -7.21 11.51 -22.57
C GLU A 34 -5.84 10.92 -22.21
N GLY A 35 -4.93 11.73 -21.65
CA GLY A 35 -3.54 11.33 -21.35
C GLY A 35 -3.21 11.07 -19.88
N PHE A 36 -4.15 11.29 -18.94
CA PHE A 36 -3.87 11.20 -17.49
C PHE A 36 -3.33 9.84 -17.05
N GLU A 37 -3.65 8.76 -17.76
CA GLU A 37 -3.13 7.42 -17.44
C GLU A 37 -1.61 7.37 -17.48
N SER A 38 -0.98 8.23 -18.27
CA SER A 38 0.48 8.34 -18.35
C SER A 38 1.10 9.02 -17.11
N ASN A 39 0.31 9.79 -16.36
CA ASN A 39 0.75 10.59 -15.22
C ASN A 39 1.27 9.72 -14.06
N ALA A 40 2.41 10.10 -13.50
CA ALA A 40 3.06 9.35 -12.43
C ALA A 40 2.19 9.22 -11.16
N ASN A 41 1.42 10.23 -10.79
CA ASN A 41 0.54 10.20 -9.62
C ASN A 41 -0.63 9.24 -9.83
N VAL A 42 -1.21 9.23 -11.02
CA VAL A 42 -2.30 8.31 -11.40
C VAL A 42 -1.81 6.87 -11.37
N LYS A 43 -0.65 6.59 -12.00
CA LYS A 43 -0.02 5.26 -11.98
C LYS A 43 0.30 4.80 -10.56
N LEU A 44 0.87 5.69 -9.73
CA LEU A 44 1.20 5.37 -8.35
C LEU A 44 -0.06 5.09 -7.53
N PHE A 45 -1.12 5.91 -7.67
CA PHE A 45 -2.39 5.73 -6.97
C PHE A 45 -3.03 4.38 -7.32
N ARG A 46 -3.10 4.05 -8.62
CA ARG A 46 -3.63 2.76 -9.09
C ARG A 46 -2.83 1.59 -8.54
N ALA A 47 -1.50 1.63 -8.67
CA ALA A 47 -0.63 0.57 -8.18
C ALA A 47 -0.71 0.39 -6.65
N LEU A 48 -0.80 1.48 -5.90
CA LEU A 48 -0.92 1.46 -4.45
C LEU A 48 -2.28 0.90 -4.00
N ASN A 49 -3.38 1.30 -4.66
CA ASN A 49 -4.71 0.74 -4.38
C ASN A 49 -4.77 -0.76 -4.69
N GLN A 50 -4.26 -1.21 -5.83
CA GLN A 50 -4.19 -2.63 -6.16
C GLN A 50 -3.39 -3.41 -5.12
N LEU A 51 -2.29 -2.83 -4.64
CA LEU A 51 -1.46 -3.47 -3.63
C LEU A 51 -2.18 -3.60 -2.28
N ILE A 52 -2.85 -2.53 -1.83
CA ILE A 52 -3.59 -2.47 -0.56
C ILE A 52 -4.86 -3.33 -0.58
N LEU A 53 -5.60 -3.34 -1.68
CA LEU A 53 -6.93 -3.92 -1.73
C LEU A 53 -6.96 -5.37 -2.21
N ASP A 54 -5.96 -5.79 -3.00
CA ASP A 54 -5.97 -7.08 -3.70
C ASP A 54 -4.71 -7.90 -3.41
N VAL A 55 -3.54 -7.37 -3.75
CA VAL A 55 -2.31 -8.17 -3.76
C VAL A 55 -1.85 -8.54 -2.35
N VAL A 56 -1.77 -7.57 -1.43
CA VAL A 56 -1.35 -7.84 -0.04
C VAL A 56 -2.41 -8.67 0.70
N PRO A 57 -3.72 -8.38 0.64
CA PRO A 57 -4.71 -9.22 1.30
C PRO A 57 -4.86 -10.62 0.69
N GLY A 58 -4.52 -10.81 -0.59
CA GLY A 58 -4.52 -12.12 -1.23
C GLY A 58 -3.56 -13.12 -0.56
N ASP A 59 -2.36 -12.65 -0.18
CA ASP A 59 -1.44 -13.38 0.70
C ASP A 59 -0.46 -12.42 1.38
N PRO A 60 -0.71 -11.99 2.63
CA PRO A 60 0.17 -11.05 3.32
C PRO A 60 1.45 -11.72 3.85
N ALA A 61 1.55 -13.06 3.78
CA ALA A 61 2.65 -13.83 4.35
C ALA A 61 3.80 -14.10 3.38
N ARG A 62 3.67 -13.69 2.11
CA ARG A 62 4.69 -13.90 1.06
C ARG A 62 6.09 -13.51 1.52
N ASP A 63 7.05 -14.35 1.15
CA ASP A 63 8.45 -14.18 1.50
C ASP A 63 9.06 -12.91 0.89
N GLU A 64 8.57 -12.46 -0.27
CA GLU A 64 8.98 -11.23 -0.93
C GLU A 64 8.76 -9.97 -0.08
N TYR A 65 7.83 -10.02 0.88
CA TYR A 65 7.53 -8.91 1.78
C TYR A 65 8.42 -8.88 3.02
N ARG A 66 9.24 -9.89 3.25
CA ARG A 66 10.15 -9.94 4.40
C ARG A 66 11.32 -9.00 4.17
N GLN A 67 11.66 -8.18 5.17
CA GLN A 67 12.80 -7.26 5.09
C GLN A 67 14.13 -7.86 5.57
N GLY A 68 14.13 -9.10 6.06
CA GLY A 68 15.29 -9.70 6.71
C GLY A 68 15.55 -9.05 8.08
N ASN A 69 16.83 -8.94 8.46
CA ASN A 69 17.25 -8.46 9.78
C ASN A 69 17.73 -7.00 9.81
N THR A 70 17.58 -6.25 8.73
CA THR A 70 18.15 -4.90 8.59
C THR A 70 17.63 -3.92 9.65
N LEU A 71 16.41 -4.12 10.14
CA LEU A 71 15.80 -3.30 11.21
C LEU A 71 15.89 -3.96 12.59
N GLY A 72 16.69 -5.02 12.76
CA GLY A 72 16.78 -5.76 14.01
C GLY A 72 15.59 -6.70 14.26
N LEU A 73 15.76 -7.60 15.24
CA LEU A 73 14.80 -8.68 15.53
C LEU A 73 13.41 -8.16 15.93
N ALA A 74 13.37 -7.06 16.68
CA ALA A 74 12.13 -6.46 17.17
C ALA A 74 11.18 -6.00 16.05
N HIS A 75 11.72 -5.65 14.88
CA HIS A 75 10.95 -5.08 13.77
C HIS A 75 10.64 -6.11 12.67
N ARG A 76 10.93 -7.40 12.88
CA ARG A 76 10.62 -8.50 11.93
C ARG A 76 9.14 -8.67 11.63
N HIS A 77 8.24 -8.11 12.44
CA HIS A 77 6.80 -8.14 12.19
C HIS A 77 6.38 -7.19 11.06
N TRP A 78 7.20 -6.21 10.72
CA TRP A 78 6.97 -5.35 9.57
C TRP A 78 7.26 -6.08 8.26
N ARG A 79 6.38 -5.85 7.30
CA ARG A 79 6.42 -6.32 5.93
C ARG A 79 6.56 -5.12 5.01
N ARG A 80 7.20 -5.31 3.86
CA ARG A 80 7.44 -4.26 2.87
C ARG A 80 7.14 -4.77 1.47
N ALA A 81 6.10 -4.22 0.87
CA ALA A 81 5.80 -4.42 -0.53
C ALA A 81 6.36 -3.28 -1.39
N LYS A 82 6.87 -3.61 -2.58
CA LYS A 82 7.54 -2.65 -3.47
C LYS A 82 6.58 -2.17 -4.56
N ILE A 83 6.59 -0.88 -4.84
CA ILE A 83 5.86 -0.26 -5.96
C ILE A 83 6.88 0.44 -6.85
N GLY A 84 7.20 -0.17 -7.99
CA GLY A 84 8.31 0.26 -8.84
C GLY A 84 9.64 0.29 -8.06
N ARG A 85 10.49 1.28 -8.34
CA ARG A 85 11.83 1.38 -7.73
C ARG A 85 11.86 2.23 -6.46
N ARG A 86 10.95 3.20 -6.34
CA ARG A 86 11.00 4.27 -5.33
C ARG A 86 10.09 4.03 -4.13
N PHE A 87 8.86 3.57 -4.36
CA PHE A 87 7.82 3.56 -3.34
C PHE A 87 7.71 2.21 -2.65
N ARG A 88 7.46 2.23 -1.34
CA ARG A 88 7.48 1.03 -0.48
C ARG A 88 6.35 1.12 0.52
N LEU A 89 5.38 0.23 0.38
CA LEU A 89 4.28 0.11 1.33
C LEU A 89 4.73 -0.76 2.51
N PHE A 90 4.67 -0.21 3.72
CA PHE A 90 4.94 -0.92 4.96
C PHE A 90 3.64 -1.29 5.66
N PHE A 91 3.57 -2.55 6.07
CA PHE A 91 2.42 -3.10 6.76
C PHE A 91 2.82 -4.17 7.76
N ARG A 92 1.91 -4.51 8.66
CA ARG A 92 1.98 -5.72 9.49
C ARG A 92 0.64 -6.44 9.41
N TYR A 93 0.62 -7.73 9.75
CA TYR A 93 -0.62 -8.49 9.79
C TYR A 93 -0.62 -9.46 10.96
N ASP A 94 -1.83 -9.85 11.36
CA ASP A 94 -2.09 -10.90 12.35
C ASP A 94 -3.00 -11.95 11.72
N SER A 95 -2.46 -13.16 11.50
CA SER A 95 -3.20 -14.26 10.86
C SER A 95 -4.34 -14.80 11.72
N LYS A 96 -4.25 -14.72 13.05
CA LYS A 96 -5.29 -15.21 13.96
C LYS A 96 -6.47 -14.25 13.96
N ALA A 97 -6.20 -12.96 14.08
CA ALA A 97 -7.22 -11.91 14.05
C ALA A 97 -7.71 -11.60 12.62
N LYS A 98 -7.01 -12.07 11.58
CA LYS A 98 -7.26 -11.75 10.17
C LYS A 98 -7.29 -10.24 9.93
N VAL A 99 -6.28 -9.54 10.47
CA VAL A 99 -6.12 -8.08 10.34
C VAL A 99 -4.83 -7.75 9.59
N ILE A 100 -4.89 -6.75 8.71
CA ILE A 100 -3.73 -6.11 8.08
C ILE A 100 -3.75 -4.62 8.46
N VAL A 101 -2.61 -4.12 8.94
CA VAL A 101 -2.43 -2.72 9.30
C VAL A 101 -1.39 -2.08 8.37
N TYR A 102 -1.82 -1.13 7.55
CA TYR A 102 -0.94 -0.33 6.69
C TYR A 102 -0.49 0.92 7.44
N ALA A 103 0.83 1.16 7.50
CA ALA A 103 1.39 2.19 8.39
C ALA A 103 2.27 3.24 7.72
N TRP A 104 2.82 2.96 6.52
CA TRP A 104 3.63 3.93 5.80
C TRP A 104 3.73 3.62 4.29
N VAL A 105 3.86 4.63 3.43
CA VAL A 105 4.24 4.49 2.00
C VAL A 105 5.40 5.40 1.58
#